data_AF-A0A2I0PJJ0-F1
#
_entry.id   AF-A0A2I0PJJ0-F1
#
_cell.length_a   1.000
_cell.length_b   1.000
_cell.length_c   1.000
_cell.angle_alpha   90.00
_cell.angle_beta   90.00
_cell.angle_gamma   90.00
#
_symmetry.space_group_name_H-M   'P 1'
#
loop_
_entity.id
_entity.type
_entity.pdbx_description
1 polymer ?
#
loop_
_entity_poly.entity_id
_entity_poly.type
_entity_poly.pdbx_seq_one_letter_code
_entity_poly.pdbx_strand_id
1 'polypeptide(L)'
;MEQYRVIFQVNEEDPFRVNLVLNNMKNLIADLGEENLEIELVAYSMGVKMFFNSSPYADIISSLLKKEVIFAACSNTLNSLNVSPEELIKGIEVAPSGIGEIVRKQKEGWIYIRP
;
A
#
# COMPACT_ATOMS: atom_id res chain seq x y z
N MET A 1 25.05 -2.87 0.19
CA MET A 1 24.36 -1.64 0.64
C MET A 1 23.15 -2.09 1.42
N GLU A 2 22.89 -1.50 2.59
CA GLU A 2 21.67 -1.84 3.34
C GLU A 2 20.46 -1.22 2.63
N GLN A 3 19.51 -2.06 2.25
CA GLN A 3 18.27 -1.67 1.60
C GLN A 3 17.23 -1.34 2.68
N TYR A 4 16.61 -0.17 2.58
CA TYR A 4 15.56 0.26 3.49
C TYR A 4 14.25 -0.45 3.14
N ARG A 5 13.70 -1.21 4.10
CA ARG A 5 12.42 -1.90 3.95
C ARG A 5 11.36 -1.14 4.73
N VAL A 6 10.34 -0.64 4.04
CA VAL A 6 9.38 0.31 4.59
C VAL A 6 7.96 -0.15 4.31
N ILE A 7 7.14 -0.22 5.36
CA ILE A 7 5.73 -0.56 5.26
C ILE A 7 4.87 0.64 5.64
N PHE A 8 4.02 1.06 4.70
CA PHE A 8 3.02 2.10 4.87
C PHE A 8 1.67 1.50 5.21
N GLN A 9 0.91 2.21 6.03
CA GLN A 9 -0.47 1.87 6.35
C GLN A 9 -1.45 2.93 5.83
N VAL A 10 -2.58 2.46 5.30
CA VAL A 10 -3.77 3.28 5.05
C VAL A 10 -5.02 2.56 5.54
N ASN A 11 -5.85 3.22 6.35
CA ASN A 11 -7.07 2.63 6.89
C ASN A 11 -8.32 3.52 6.75
N GLU A 12 -8.21 4.61 6.00
CA GLU A 12 -9.23 5.65 5.86
C GLU A 12 -9.36 6.02 4.37
N GLU A 13 -10.57 6.39 3.92
CA GLU A 13 -10.82 6.82 2.53
C GLU A 13 -10.71 8.34 2.32
N ASP A 14 -10.33 9.08 3.37
CA ASP A 14 -10.17 10.52 3.30
C ASP A 14 -9.15 10.91 2.21
N PRO A 15 -9.53 11.70 1.20
CA PRO A 15 -8.63 12.06 0.11
C PRO A 15 -7.36 12.75 0.57
N PHE A 16 -7.41 13.53 1.65
CA PHE A 16 -6.20 14.17 2.17
C PHE A 16 -5.21 13.12 2.69
N ARG A 17 -5.67 12.14 3.49
CA ARG A 17 -4.84 11.02 3.96
C ARG A 17 -4.29 10.16 2.82
N VAL A 18 -5.11 9.80 1.83
CA VAL A 18 -4.67 8.99 0.69
C VAL A 18 -3.64 9.73 -0.18
N ASN A 19 -3.82 11.03 -0.40
CA ASN A 19 -2.83 11.82 -1.12
C ASN A 19 -1.53 11.98 -0.31
N LEU A 20 -1.64 12.16 1.01
CA LEU A 20 -0.48 12.33 1.89
C LEU A 20 0.43 11.08 1.85
N VAL A 21 -0.13 9.88 1.99
CA VAL A 21 0.67 8.65 1.94
C VAL A 21 1.33 8.42 0.58
N LEU A 22 0.60 8.63 -0.52
CA LEU A 22 1.15 8.48 -1.87
C LEU A 22 2.26 9.50 -2.15
N ASN A 23 2.10 10.73 -1.67
CA ASN A 23 3.14 11.76 -1.79
C ASN A 23 4.36 11.44 -0.91
N ASN A 24 4.16 10.94 0.31
CA ASN A 24 5.27 10.52 1.17
C ASN A 24 6.06 9.36 0.55
N MET A 25 5.40 8.40 -0.08
CA MET A 25 6.08 7.32 -0.82
C MET A 25 6.91 7.87 -1.98
N LYS A 26 6.35 8.80 -2.78
CA LYS A 26 7.10 9.46 -3.87
C LYS A 26 8.31 10.23 -3.36
N ASN A 27 8.15 10.96 -2.26
CA ASN A 27 9.25 11.72 -1.64
C ASN A 27 10.33 10.77 -1.10
N LEU A 28 9.94 9.66 -0.46
CA LEU A 28 10.87 8.65 0.04
C LEU A 28 11.69 8.03 -1.09
N ILE A 29 11.04 7.66 -2.20
CA ILE A 29 11.70 7.13 -3.40
C ILE A 29 12.69 8.16 -3.99
N ALA A 30 12.29 9.43 -4.06
CA ALA A 30 13.14 10.50 -4.58
C ALA A 30 14.36 10.80 -3.68
N ASP A 31 14.23 10.63 -2.37
CA ASP A 31 15.28 10.91 -1.39
C ASP A 31 16.30 9.76 -1.28
N LEU A 32 15.83 8.53 -1.13
CA LEU A 32 16.70 7.38 -0.86
C LEU A 32 17.09 6.59 -2.12
N GLY A 33 16.43 6.84 -3.25
CA GLY A 33 16.64 6.09 -4.50
C GLY A 33 15.87 4.77 -4.53
N GLU A 34 15.25 4.47 -5.66
CA GLU A 34 14.40 3.29 -5.88
C GLU A 34 15.18 1.99 -5.62
N GLU A 35 16.46 1.94 -6.01
CA GLU A 35 17.34 0.78 -5.84
C GLU A 35 17.73 0.49 -4.38
N ASN A 36 17.52 1.45 -3.47
CA ASN A 36 17.83 1.31 -2.04
C ASN A 36 16.58 1.03 -1.20
N LEU A 37 15.41 0.85 -1.83
CA LEU A 37 14.13 0.73 -1.16
C LEU A 37 13.42 -0.58 -1.49
N GLU A 38 12.71 -1.10 -0.49
CA GLU A 38 11.63 -2.07 -0.64
C GLU A 38 10.41 -1.47 0.06
N ILE A 39 9.34 -1.21 -0.70
CA ILE A 39 8.17 -0.50 -0.18
C ILE A 39 6.95 -1.38 -0.31
N GLU A 40 6.20 -1.50 0.78
CA GLU A 40 4.88 -2.09 0.80
C GLU A 40 3.86 -1.11 1.38
N LEU A 41 2.71 -0.92 0.73
CA LEU A 41 1.58 -0.21 1.31
C LEU A 41 0.45 -1.20 1.57
N VAL A 42 0.05 -1.31 2.83
CA VAL A 42 -1.08 -2.15 3.26
C VAL A 42 -2.30 -1.28 3.48
N ALA A 43 -3.38 -1.58 2.76
CA ALA A 43 -4.67 -0.95 2.95
C ALA A 43 -5.69 -1.92 3.57
N TYR A 44 -6.45 -1.43 4.55
CA TYR A 44 -7.56 -2.14 5.18
C TYR A 44 -8.68 -1.17 5.58
N SER A 45 -9.82 -1.68 6.06
CA SER A 45 -11.01 -0.85 6.32
C SER A 45 -11.37 0.00 5.08
N MET A 46 -11.83 1.24 5.23
CA MET A 46 -12.18 2.09 4.09
C MET A 46 -10.99 2.46 3.19
N GLY A 47 -9.75 2.31 3.67
CA GLY A 47 -8.54 2.56 2.88
C GLY A 47 -8.44 1.69 1.62
N VAL A 48 -9.02 0.48 1.60
CA VAL A 48 -8.95 -0.43 0.43
C VAL A 48 -9.60 0.16 -0.82
N LYS A 49 -10.51 1.12 -0.68
CA LYS A 49 -11.17 1.80 -1.80
C LYS A 49 -10.17 2.49 -2.74
N MET A 50 -9.00 2.88 -2.24
CA MET A 50 -7.95 3.45 -3.09
C MET A 50 -7.45 2.47 -4.16
N PHE A 51 -7.61 1.16 -3.92
CA PHE A 51 -7.16 0.09 -4.81
C PHE A 51 -8.18 -0.34 -5.86
N PHE A 52 -9.39 0.24 -5.89
CA PHE A 52 -10.40 -0.14 -6.87
C PHE A 52 -10.03 0.36 -8.27
N ASN A 53 -10.44 -0.37 -9.32
CA ASN A 53 -10.22 0.06 -10.71
C ASN A 53 -10.83 1.43 -11.03
N SER A 54 -11.92 1.81 -10.35
CA SER A 54 -12.59 3.11 -10.49
C SER A 54 -11.98 4.22 -9.62
N SER A 55 -10.93 3.91 -8.86
CA SER A 55 -10.27 4.86 -7.96
C SER A 55 -9.61 5.99 -8.74
N PRO A 56 -9.71 7.26 -8.30
CA PRO A 56 -8.97 8.36 -8.91
C PRO A 56 -7.44 8.21 -8.73
N TYR A 57 -6.99 7.27 -7.89
CA TYR A 57 -5.58 6.98 -7.64
C TYR A 57 -5.02 5.87 -8.53
N ALA A 58 -5.83 5.27 -9.42
CA ALA A 58 -5.44 4.10 -10.20
C ALA A 58 -4.17 4.31 -11.06
N ASP A 59 -4.05 5.47 -11.70
CA ASP A 59 -2.88 5.80 -12.52
C ASP A 59 -1.60 5.96 -11.67
N ILE A 60 -1.72 6.59 -10.50
CA ILE A 60 -0.59 6.80 -9.59
C ILE A 60 -0.12 5.46 -9.02
N ILE A 61 -1.06 4.61 -8.58
CA ILE A 61 -0.76 3.28 -8.05
C ILE A 61 -0.13 2.41 -9.14
N SER A 62 -0.68 2.43 -10.36
CA SER A 62 -0.09 1.71 -11.51
C SER A 62 1.32 2.19 -11.86
N SER A 63 1.60 3.47 -11.68
CA SER A 63 2.97 4.01 -11.85
C SER A 63 3.92 3.55 -10.74
N LEU A 64 3.44 3.39 -9.51
CA LEU A 64 4.26 2.92 -8.38
C LEU A 64 4.48 1.40 -8.44
N LEU A 65 3.49 0.63 -8.92
CA LEU A 65 3.65 -0.80 -9.21
C LEU A 65 4.76 -1.07 -10.24
N LYS A 66 4.91 -0.20 -11.24
CA LYS A 66 6.02 -0.27 -12.22
C LYS A 66 7.40 0.01 -11.61
N LYS A 67 7.43 0.59 -10.41
CA LYS A 67 8.62 0.84 -9.59
C LYS A 67 8.79 -0.21 -8.49
N GLU A 68 8.21 -1.39 -8.70
CA GLU A 68 8.26 -2.53 -7.78
C GLU A 68 7.71 -2.26 -6.37
N VAL A 69 6.91 -1.20 -6.19
CA VAL A 69 6.19 -0.96 -4.93
C VAL A 69 5.07 -1.99 -4.78
N ILE A 70 5.04 -2.67 -3.64
CA ILE A 70 4.02 -3.65 -3.30
C ILE A 70 2.81 -2.93 -2.70
N PHE A 71 1.62 -3.30 -3.14
CA PHE A 71 0.36 -2.82 -2.57
C PHE A 71 -0.48 -4.02 -2.15
N ALA A 72 -0.86 -4.08 -0.88
CA ALA A 72 -1.56 -5.22 -0.31
C ALA A 72 -2.92 -4.81 0.27
N ALA A 73 -3.99 -5.40 -0.26
CA ALA A 73 -5.35 -5.27 0.25
C ALA A 73 -5.62 -6.33 1.33
N CYS A 74 -6.28 -5.92 2.42
CA CYS A 74 -6.71 -6.86 3.46
C CYS A 74 -7.89 -7.73 3.02
N SER A 75 -7.69 -9.05 2.91
CA SER A 75 -8.73 -10.03 2.54
C SER A 75 -9.98 -9.95 3.44
N ASN A 76 -9.81 -9.85 4.76
CA ASN A 76 -10.94 -9.70 5.69
C ASN A 76 -11.78 -8.45 5.38
N THR A 77 -11.12 -7.35 4.97
CA THR A 77 -11.83 -6.12 4.59
C THR A 77 -12.57 -6.31 3.27
N LEU A 78 -11.92 -6.87 2.25
CA LEU A 78 -12.56 -7.14 0.95
C LEU A 78 -13.82 -8.00 1.12
N ASN A 79 -13.71 -9.08 1.91
CA ASN A 79 -14.83 -9.96 2.24
C ASN A 79 -15.96 -9.20 2.96
N SER A 80 -15.63 -8.35 3.94
CA SER A 80 -16.62 -7.53 4.65
C SER A 80 -17.33 -6.52 3.75
N LEU A 81 -16.69 -6.08 2.67
CA LEU A 81 -17.25 -5.14 1.70
C LEU A 81 -17.89 -5.82 0.49
N ASN A 82 -17.86 -7.16 0.42
CA ASN A 82 -18.27 -7.95 -0.74
C ASN A 82 -17.57 -7.52 -2.05
N VAL A 83 -16.27 -7.22 -1.95
CA VAL A 83 -15.45 -6.80 -3.10
C VAL A 83 -14.63 -7.99 -3.59
N SER A 84 -14.73 -8.27 -4.89
CA SER A 84 -13.90 -9.26 -5.56
C SER A 84 -12.49 -8.71 -5.85
N PRO A 85 -11.43 -9.53 -5.77
CA PRO A 85 -10.10 -9.12 -6.22
C PRO A 85 -10.05 -8.61 -7.68
N GLU A 86 -10.98 -9.03 -8.54
CA GLU A 86 -11.09 -8.56 -9.93
C GLU A 86 -11.49 -7.08 -10.04
N GLU A 87 -12.11 -6.52 -9.00
CA GLU A 87 -12.46 -5.10 -8.92
C GLU A 87 -11.27 -4.21 -8.53
N LEU A 88 -10.14 -4.83 -8.16
CA LEU A 88 -8.92 -4.12 -7.79
C LEU A 88 -8.06 -3.83 -9.03
N ILE A 89 -7.23 -2.80 -8.91
CA ILE A 89 -6.17 -2.48 -9.86
C ILE A 89 -5.30 -3.72 -10.07
N LYS A 90 -4.98 -4.03 -11.33
CA LYS A 90 -4.09 -5.15 -11.66
C LYS A 90 -2.73 -4.97 -10.97
N GLY A 91 -2.30 -5.96 -10.21
CA GLY A 91 -1.03 -5.95 -9.47
C GLY A 91 -1.18 -5.67 -7.97
N ILE A 92 -2.39 -5.36 -7.49
CA ILE A 92 -2.67 -5.34 -6.06
C ILE A 92 -2.64 -6.77 -5.51
N GLU A 93 -1.83 -6.98 -4.50
CA GLU A 93 -1.77 -8.23 -3.75
C GLU A 93 -2.89 -8.29 -2.71
N VAL A 94 -3.26 -9.50 -2.29
CA VAL A 94 -4.27 -9.71 -1.24
C VAL A 94 -3.62 -10.40 -0.05
N ALA A 95 -3.40 -9.65 1.03
CA ALA A 95 -2.90 -10.20 2.28
C ALA A 95 -4.05 -10.82 3.10
N PRO A 96 -3.85 -11.95 3.79
CA PRO A 96 -4.90 -12.56 4.62
C PRO A 96 -5.47 -11.60 5.69
N SER A 97 -4.62 -10.74 6.24
CA SER A 97 -5.00 -9.69 7.20
C SER A 97 -4.05 -8.52 7.08
N GLY A 98 -4.56 -7.30 6.89
CA GLY A 98 -3.73 -6.09 6.78
C GLY A 98 -2.93 -5.82 8.05
N ILE A 99 -3.56 -5.92 9.23
CA ILE A 99 -2.84 -5.81 10.51
C ILE A 99 -1.81 -6.95 10.66
N GLY A 100 -2.17 -8.17 10.26
CA GLY A 100 -1.27 -9.32 10.32
C GLY A 100 -0.02 -9.14 9.43
N GLU A 101 -0.18 -8.58 8.24
CA GLU A 101 0.92 -8.23 7.33
C GLU A 101 1.86 -7.21 7.98
N ILE A 102 1.30 -6.11 8.50
CA ILE A 102 2.07 -5.06 9.18
C ILE A 102 2.87 -5.63 10.37
N VAL A 103 2.26 -6.50 11.18
CA VAL A 103 2.94 -7.12 12.33
C VAL A 103 4.08 -8.05 11.86
N ARG A 104 3.86 -8.86 10.83
CA ARG A 104 4.90 -9.76 10.28
C ARG A 104 6.08 -8.96 9.73
N LYS A 105 5.82 -7.95 8.91
CA LYS A 105 6.85 -7.10 8.29
C LYS A 105 7.64 -6.33 9.33
N GLN A 106 6.99 -5.73 10.33
CA GLN A 106 7.71 -5.08 11.43
C GLN A 106 8.61 -6.07 12.20
N LYS A 107 8.15 -7.30 12.45
CA LYS A 107 8.97 -8.34 13.07
C LYS A 107 10.19 -8.73 12.23
N GLU A 108 10.08 -8.66 10.91
CA GLU A 108 11.17 -8.88 9.96
C GLU A 108 12.14 -7.68 9.85
N GLY A 109 11.88 -6.60 10.60
CA GLY A 109 12.72 -5.41 10.64
C GLY A 109 12.30 -4.31 9.67
N TRP A 110 11.08 -4.34 9.14
CA TRP A 110 10.56 -3.25 8.29
C TRP A 110 10.21 -2.01 9.13
N ILE A 111 10.51 -0.85 8.59
CA ILE A 111 10.19 0.46 9.16
C ILE A 111 8.72 0.75 8.91
N TYR A 112 7.95 0.97 9.97
CA TYR A 112 6.52 1.26 9.88
C TYR A 112 6.26 2.77 9.78
N ILE A 113 5.42 3.16 8.82
CA ILE A 113 4.99 4.54 8.62
C ILE A 113 3.46 4.61 8.48
N ARG A 114 2.84 5.51 9.26
CA ARG A 114 1.41 5.84 9.17
C ARG A 114 1.22 7.36 9.16
N PRO A 115 1.09 7.98 7.99
CA PRO A 115 0.86 9.43 7.85
C PRO A 115 -0.50 9.89 8.39
#